data_AF-A0A6G0Q0P3-F1
#
_entry.id   AF-A0A6G0Q0P3-F1
#
_cell.length_a   1.000
_cell.length_b   1.000
_cell.length_c   1.000
_cell.angle_alpha   90.00
_cell.angle_beta   90.00
_cell.angle_gamma   90.00
#
_symmetry.space_group_name_H-M   'P 1'
#
loop_
_entity.id
_entity.type
_entity.pdbx_description
1 polymer ?
#
loop_
_entity_poly.entity_id
_entity_poly.type
_entity_poly.pdbx_seq_one_letter_code
_entity_poly.pdbx_strand_id
1 'polypeptide(L)'
;MGQFTTGRTPSVLLCTDFDETVTQHDTTSLLFQLATSPASTEQQLVTQYVTELEDLLKGYQSTWRQQKRAVKGNNFDKTGLHEFLKGYAATDLRSTQRVVACRALQGIRQPDIVTAARTVQLRANCAETLAAVEQWEVLSANWSTELVVSALQHAGVGAVSTQITANELKMDEDGVAT
;
A
#
# COMPACT_ATOMS: atom_id res chain seq x y z
N MET A 1 46.45 -26.19 -8.93
CA MET A 1 45.32 -25.46 -9.53
C MET A 1 44.07 -25.80 -8.74
N GLY A 2 43.68 -24.94 -7.80
CA GLY A 2 42.45 -25.12 -7.02
C GLY A 2 41.26 -24.60 -7.83
N GLN A 3 40.27 -25.45 -8.06
CA GLN A 3 38.98 -25.06 -8.60
C GLN A 3 38.27 -24.19 -7.55
N PHE A 4 38.11 -22.90 -7.86
CA PHE A 4 37.18 -22.05 -7.12
C PHE A 4 35.78 -22.48 -7.51
N THR A 5 35.10 -23.17 -6.61
CA THR A 5 33.64 -23.31 -6.66
C THR A 5 33.07 -21.90 -6.65
N THR A 6 32.41 -21.49 -7.73
CA THR A 6 31.60 -20.27 -7.78
C THR A 6 30.47 -20.42 -6.76
N GLY A 7 30.73 -19.99 -5.53
CA GLY A 7 29.69 -19.87 -4.51
C GLY A 7 28.65 -18.92 -5.06
N ARG A 8 27.45 -19.44 -5.34
CA ARG A 8 26.31 -18.66 -5.80
C ARG A 8 26.10 -17.55 -4.76
N THR A 9 26.30 -16.30 -5.16
CA THR A 9 25.90 -15.14 -4.36
C THR A 9 24.44 -15.36 -3.98
N PRO A 10 24.04 -15.20 -2.70
CA PRO A 10 22.63 -15.32 -2.34
C PRO A 10 21.83 -14.33 -3.21
N SER A 11 20.78 -14.81 -3.88
CA SER A 11 19.94 -13.91 -4.67
C SER A 11 19.25 -12.95 -3.71
N VAL A 12 19.53 -11.67 -3.87
CA VAL A 12 18.87 -10.61 -3.10
C VAL A 12 17.58 -10.28 -3.83
N LEU A 13 16.46 -10.38 -3.11
CA LEU A 13 15.15 -9.93 -3.57
C LEU A 13 14.87 -8.55 -2.99
N LEU A 14 14.66 -7.55 -3.86
CA LEU A 14 14.16 -6.24 -3.44
C LEU A 14 12.63 -6.25 -3.43
N CYS A 15 12.02 -6.22 -2.24
CA CYS A 15 10.59 -5.97 -2.11
C CYS A 15 10.36 -4.47 -1.90
N THR A 16 9.50 -3.87 -2.71
CA THR A 16 9.11 -2.47 -2.58
C THR A 16 7.61 -2.34 -2.41
N ASP A 17 7.19 -1.36 -1.64
CA ASP A 17 5.83 -0.82 -1.76
C ASP A 17 5.70 0.00 -3.05
N PHE A 18 4.47 0.33 -3.44
CA PHE A 18 4.16 1.11 -4.63
C PHE A 18 3.89 2.58 -4.31
N ASP A 19 2.81 2.85 -3.58
CA ASP A 19 2.32 4.20 -3.33
C ASP A 19 3.29 4.99 -2.44
N GLU A 20 3.67 6.18 -2.88
CA GLU A 20 4.66 7.05 -2.20
C GLU A 20 6.07 6.44 -2.01
N THR A 21 6.30 5.19 -2.42
CA THR A 21 7.60 4.51 -2.41
C THR A 21 8.19 4.46 -3.82
N VAL A 22 7.46 3.87 -4.77
CA VAL A 22 7.77 3.88 -6.21
C VAL A 22 7.19 5.13 -6.85
N THR A 23 5.96 5.50 -6.49
CA THR A 23 5.27 6.68 -7.01
C THR A 23 5.59 7.93 -6.18
N GLN A 24 5.39 9.11 -6.77
CA GLN A 24 5.53 10.38 -6.07
C GLN A 24 4.38 10.66 -5.09
N HIS A 25 3.21 10.11 -5.39
CA HIS A 25 1.96 10.35 -4.68
C HIS A 25 1.17 9.06 -4.55
N ASP A 26 0.32 8.99 -3.53
CA ASP A 26 -0.69 7.95 -3.38
C ASP A 26 -1.64 7.94 -4.60
N THR A 27 -1.85 6.75 -5.17
CA THR A 27 -2.68 6.53 -6.36
C THR A 27 -4.06 5.96 -6.05
N THR A 28 -4.39 5.70 -4.78
CA THR A 28 -5.72 5.25 -4.35
C THR A 28 -6.80 6.26 -4.72
N SER A 29 -6.49 7.56 -4.61
CA SER A 29 -7.42 8.64 -5.00
C SER A 29 -7.83 8.58 -6.48
N LEU A 30 -6.98 8.06 -7.38
CA LEU A 30 -7.33 7.87 -8.79
C LEU A 30 -8.47 6.84 -8.92
N LEU A 31 -8.46 5.78 -8.12
CA LEU A 31 -9.52 4.77 -8.15
C LEU A 31 -10.86 5.35 -7.67
N PHE A 32 -10.83 6.20 -6.64
CA PHE A 32 -12.03 6.92 -6.19
C PHE A 32 -12.57 7.89 -7.24
N GLN A 33 -11.70 8.54 -8.02
CA GLN A 33 -12.12 9.42 -9.12
C GLN A 33 -12.75 8.66 -10.30
N LEU A 34 -12.31 7.42 -10.53
CA LEU A 34 -12.87 6.55 -11.57
C LEU A 34 -14.16 5.85 -11.13
N ALA A 35 -14.39 5.71 -9.83
CA ALA A 35 -15.56 5.04 -9.31
C ALA A 35 -16.84 5.84 -9.59
N THR A 36 -17.96 5.13 -9.66
CA THR A 36 -19.28 5.76 -9.80
C THR A 36 -19.82 6.31 -8.48
N SER A 37 -19.13 6.03 -7.37
CA SER A 37 -19.46 6.57 -6.06
C SER A 37 -19.36 8.11 -6.04
N PRO A 38 -20.19 8.79 -5.23
CA PRO A 38 -20.06 10.23 -5.06
C PRO A 38 -18.66 10.64 -4.59
N ALA A 39 -18.14 11.77 -5.08
CA ALA A 39 -16.83 12.29 -4.64
C ALA A 39 -16.72 12.50 -3.12
N SER A 40 -17.85 12.73 -2.45
CA SER A 40 -17.90 12.83 -0.98
C SER A 40 -17.62 11.52 -0.25
N THR A 41 -17.74 10.36 -0.91
CA THR A 41 -17.54 9.05 -0.29
C THR A 41 -16.10 8.86 0.18
N GLU A 42 -15.11 9.24 -0.63
CA GLU A 42 -13.69 9.20 -0.25
C GLU A 42 -13.46 10.05 1.01
N GLN A 43 -13.90 11.31 0.98
CA GLN A 43 -13.74 12.24 2.10
C GLN A 43 -14.40 11.71 3.39
N GLN A 44 -15.57 11.10 3.30
CA GLN A 44 -16.26 10.50 4.45
C GLN A 44 -15.48 9.32 5.03
N LEU A 45 -14.98 8.42 4.19
CA LEU A 45 -14.19 7.26 4.62
C LEU A 45 -12.88 7.68 5.28
N VAL A 46 -12.17 8.64 4.69
CA VAL A 46 -10.94 9.21 5.25
C VAL A 46 -11.22 9.88 6.60
N THR A 47 -12.28 10.69 6.69
CA THR A 47 -12.65 11.36 7.95
C THR A 47 -12.94 10.35 9.06
N GLN A 48 -13.67 9.28 8.76
CA GLN A 48 -13.95 8.22 9.73
C GLN A 48 -12.67 7.50 10.18
N TYR A 49 -11.78 7.16 9.25
CA TYR A 49 -10.49 6.54 9.58
C TYR A 49 -9.64 7.44 10.49
N VAL A 50 -9.47 8.71 10.12
CA VAL A 50 -8.69 9.68 10.90
C VAL A 50 -9.27 9.82 12.30
N THR A 51 -10.60 9.91 12.43
CA THR A 51 -11.25 10.01 13.73
C THR A 51 -10.97 8.79 14.61
N GLU A 52 -11.14 7.58 14.08
CA GLU A 52 -10.87 6.35 14.85
C GLU A 52 -9.38 6.20 15.21
N LEU A 53 -8.49 6.58 14.30
CA LEU A 53 -7.04 6.52 14.52
C LEU A 53 -6.60 7.54 15.58
N GLU A 54 -7.15 8.75 15.53
CA GLU A 54 -6.89 9.76 16.56
C GLU A 54 -7.34 9.30 17.94
N ASP A 55 -8.51 8.66 18.05
CA ASP A 55 -9.02 8.15 19.31
C ASP A 55 -8.13 7.02 19.86
N LEU A 56 -7.66 6.13 18.99
CA LEU A 56 -6.66 5.12 19.35
C LEU A 56 -5.35 5.78 19.85
N LEU A 57 -4.85 6.77 19.13
CA LEU A 57 -3.61 7.48 19.48
C LEU A 57 -3.74 8.24 20.80
N LYS A 58 -4.88 8.91 21.05
CA LYS A 58 -5.18 9.59 22.32
C LYS A 58 -5.21 8.60 23.48
N GLY A 59 -5.85 7.44 23.28
CA GLY A 59 -5.86 6.34 24.24
C GLY A 59 -4.46 5.83 24.57
N TYR A 60 -3.67 5.52 23.54
CA TYR A 60 -2.30 5.04 23.69
C TYR A 60 -1.40 6.06 24.39
N GLN A 61 -1.43 7.34 23.98
CA GLN A 61 -0.65 8.39 24.63
C GLN A 61 -0.98 8.54 26.11
N SER A 62 -2.25 8.37 26.48
CA SER A 62 -2.68 8.46 27.89
C SER A 62 -2.09 7.32 28.72
N THR A 63 -2.17 6.08 28.22
CA THR A 63 -1.57 4.88 28.84
C THR A 63 -0.05 5.02 28.94
N TRP A 64 0.61 5.44 27.86
CA TRP A 64 2.06 5.64 27.82
C TRP A 64 2.53 6.68 28.84
N ARG A 65 1.84 7.84 28.94
CA ARG A 65 2.18 8.88 29.93
C ARG A 65 2.03 8.37 31.37
N GLN A 66 1.03 7.53 31.65
CA GLN A 66 0.84 6.94 32.98
C GLN A 66 1.96 5.95 33.31
N GLN A 67 2.32 5.07 32.38
CA GLN A 67 3.41 4.11 32.55
C GLN A 67 4.78 4.80 32.72
N LYS A 68 5.08 5.83 31.94
CA LYS A 68 6.32 6.62 32.09
C LYS A 68 6.46 7.30 33.45
N ARG A 69 5.35 7.67 34.09
CA ARG A 69 5.34 8.24 35.45
C ARG A 69 5.55 7.16 36.52
N ALA A 70 5.13 5.93 36.26
CA ALA A 70 5.21 4.82 37.21
C ALA A 70 6.57 4.10 37.20
N VAL A 71 7.28 4.08 36.08
CA VAL A 71 8.55 3.34 35.92
C VAL A 71 9.74 4.29 35.92
N LYS A 72 10.63 4.17 36.92
CA LYS A 72 11.95 4.83 36.92
C LYS A 72 12.91 4.05 36.01
N GLY A 73 12.92 4.37 34.72
CA GLY A 73 13.87 3.80 33.76
C GLY A 73 13.35 3.84 32.34
N ASN A 74 14.25 4.03 31.37
CA ASN A 74 13.92 4.19 29.95
C ASN A 74 13.88 2.84 29.21
N ASN A 75 13.27 1.82 29.83
CA ASN A 75 13.19 0.49 29.24
C ASN A 75 12.14 0.46 28.12
N PHE A 76 12.46 -0.27 27.04
CA PHE A 76 11.54 -0.48 25.93
C PHE A 76 10.33 -1.30 26.37
N ASP A 77 9.13 -0.73 26.23
CA ASP A 77 7.87 -1.41 26.54
C ASP A 77 7.36 -2.20 25.33
N LYS A 78 7.84 -3.45 25.23
CA LYS A 78 7.43 -4.39 24.19
C LYS A 78 5.93 -4.70 24.24
N THR A 79 5.35 -4.79 25.44
CA THR A 79 3.94 -5.14 25.62
C THR A 79 3.03 -4.00 25.18
N GLY A 80 3.33 -2.77 25.59
CA GLY A 80 2.59 -1.60 25.14
C GLY A 80 2.67 -1.38 23.63
N LEU A 81 3.84 -1.61 23.01
CA LEU A 81 3.96 -1.58 21.55
C LEU A 81 3.08 -2.66 20.88
N HIS A 82 3.08 -3.89 21.41
CA HIS A 82 2.26 -4.97 20.86
C HIS A 82 0.76 -4.64 20.91
N GLU A 83 0.27 -4.15 22.06
CA GLU A 83 -1.14 -3.76 22.20
C GLU A 83 -1.51 -2.58 21.29
N PHE A 84 -0.61 -1.60 21.14
CA PHE A 84 -0.79 -0.51 20.19
C PHE A 84 -0.94 -1.02 18.75
N LEU A 85 -0.01 -1.87 18.30
CA LEU A 85 -0.01 -2.41 16.94
C LEU A 85 -1.28 -3.26 16.68
N LYS A 86 -1.75 -4.01 17.67
CA LYS A 86 -3.00 -4.76 17.60
C LYS A 86 -4.21 -3.84 17.46
N GLY A 87 -4.27 -2.75 18.23
CA GLY A 87 -5.32 -1.74 18.12
C GLY A 87 -5.30 -1.03 16.77
N TYR A 88 -4.11 -0.68 16.28
CA TYR A 88 -3.91 -0.06 14.97
C TYR A 88 -4.40 -0.96 13.84
N ALA A 89 -3.96 -2.23 13.82
CA ALA A 89 -4.38 -3.20 12.83
C ALA A 89 -5.91 -3.42 12.83
N ALA A 90 -6.55 -3.40 14.01
CA ALA A 90 -8.00 -3.50 14.10
C ALA A 90 -8.71 -2.27 13.52
N THR A 91 -8.19 -1.06 13.74
CA THR A 91 -8.72 0.18 13.15
C THR A 91 -8.55 0.20 11.64
N ASP A 92 -7.38 -0.20 11.15
CA ASP A 92 -7.07 -0.29 9.73
C ASP A 92 -7.97 -1.30 8.99
N LEU A 93 -8.17 -2.48 9.59
CA LEU A 93 -9.08 -3.50 9.06
C LEU A 93 -10.52 -2.99 8.97
N ARG A 94 -11.04 -2.29 10.00
CA ARG A 94 -12.38 -1.71 9.95
C ARG A 94 -12.50 -0.66 8.85
N SER A 95 -11.45 0.12 8.61
CA SER A 95 -11.41 1.10 7.51
C SER A 95 -11.56 0.42 6.15
N THR A 96 -10.75 -0.61 5.90
CA THR A 96 -10.79 -1.43 4.70
C THR A 96 -12.17 -2.10 4.52
N GLN A 97 -12.76 -2.63 5.60
CA GLN A 97 -14.09 -3.23 5.57
C GLN A 97 -15.19 -2.23 5.19
N ARG A 98 -15.08 -0.96 5.60
CA ARG A 98 -16.05 0.08 5.20
C ARG A 98 -16.01 0.35 3.70
N VAL A 99 -14.80 0.47 3.12
CA VAL A 99 -14.59 0.65 1.67
C VAL A 99 -15.31 -0.46 0.90
N VAL A 100 -15.12 -1.71 1.33
CA VAL A 100 -15.77 -2.89 0.73
C VAL A 100 -17.29 -2.87 0.95
N ALA A 101 -17.74 -2.63 2.17
CA ALA A 101 -19.17 -2.70 2.53
C ALA A 101 -20.03 -1.65 1.80
N CYS A 102 -19.51 -0.44 1.58
CA CYS A 102 -20.22 0.59 0.83
C CYS A 102 -19.94 0.54 -0.68
N ARG A 103 -19.16 -0.44 -1.15
CA ARG A 103 -18.75 -0.58 -2.56
C ARG A 103 -18.15 0.70 -3.13
N ALA A 104 -17.28 1.34 -2.36
CA ALA A 104 -16.74 2.66 -2.68
C ALA A 104 -16.09 2.73 -4.07
N LEU A 105 -15.52 1.62 -4.55
CA LEU A 105 -14.79 1.52 -5.82
C LEU A 105 -15.61 0.84 -6.94
N GLN A 106 -16.94 0.75 -6.82
CA GLN A 106 -17.78 0.14 -7.86
C GLN A 106 -17.88 0.99 -9.14
N GLY A 107 -18.10 0.32 -10.27
CA GLY A 107 -18.36 0.96 -11.55
C GLY A 107 -17.09 1.41 -12.31
N ILE A 108 -15.90 1.18 -11.73
CA ILE A 108 -14.63 1.42 -12.43
C ILE A 108 -14.52 0.44 -13.59
N ARG A 109 -14.26 0.94 -14.81
CA ARG A 109 -14.02 0.09 -15.98
C ARG A 109 -12.53 -0.16 -16.15
N GLN A 110 -12.14 -1.39 -16.51
CA GLN A 110 -10.73 -1.75 -16.71
C GLN A 110 -9.97 -0.80 -17.68
N PRO A 111 -10.52 -0.37 -18.83
CA PRO A 111 -9.81 0.55 -19.73
C PRO A 111 -9.54 1.93 -19.11
N ASP A 112 -10.38 2.36 -18.18
CA ASP A 112 -10.22 3.66 -17.51
C ASP A 112 -9.06 3.59 -16.50
N ILE A 113 -8.84 2.43 -15.86
CA ILE A 113 -7.66 2.18 -15.00
C ILE A 113 -6.37 2.31 -15.80
N VAL A 114 -6.28 1.63 -16.95
CA VAL A 114 -5.09 1.69 -17.82
C VAL A 114 -4.84 3.12 -18.30
N THR A 115 -5.90 3.86 -18.60
CA THR A 115 -5.80 5.27 -19.01
C THR A 115 -5.31 6.14 -17.87
N ALA A 116 -5.85 5.98 -16.66
CA ALA A 116 -5.43 6.73 -15.47
C ALA A 116 -3.98 6.42 -15.07
N ALA A 117 -3.51 5.17 -15.26
CA ALA A 117 -2.14 4.78 -14.96
C ALA A 117 -1.08 5.63 -15.68
N ARG A 118 -1.44 6.27 -16.81
CA ARG A 118 -0.55 7.17 -17.57
C ARG A 118 -0.24 8.48 -16.85
N THR A 119 -1.06 8.87 -15.87
CA THR A 119 -0.85 10.10 -15.10
C THR A 119 0.01 9.87 -13.85
N VAL A 120 0.27 8.60 -13.51
CA VAL A 120 1.08 8.21 -12.36
C VAL A 120 2.53 8.56 -12.61
N GLN A 121 3.10 9.37 -11.72
CA GLN A 121 4.51 9.75 -11.78
C GLN A 121 5.32 8.91 -10.82
N LEU A 122 6.36 8.24 -11.35
CA LEU A 122 7.35 7.55 -10.53
C LEU A 122 8.30 8.56 -9.89
N ARG A 123 8.88 8.19 -8.75
CA ARG A 123 10.00 8.92 -8.16
C ARG A 123 11.20 8.88 -9.11
N ALA A 124 11.99 9.94 -9.07
CA ALA A 124 13.24 10.01 -9.82
C ALA A 124 14.14 8.80 -9.49
N ASN A 125 14.83 8.29 -10.51
CA ASN A 125 15.73 7.13 -10.43
C ASN A 125 15.07 5.79 -10.07
N CYS A 126 13.73 5.70 -10.01
CA CYS A 126 13.05 4.46 -9.63
C CYS A 126 13.31 3.34 -10.65
N ALA A 127 13.14 3.63 -11.94
CA ALA A 127 13.36 2.65 -13.00
C ALA A 127 14.82 2.15 -13.02
N GLU A 128 15.78 3.06 -12.85
CA GLU A 128 17.21 2.74 -12.77
C GLU A 128 17.53 1.90 -11.54
N THR A 129 16.89 2.20 -10.39
CA THR A 129 17.06 1.45 -9.15
C THR A 129 16.55 0.02 -9.30
N LEU A 130 15.35 -0.15 -9.87
CA LEU A 130 14.77 -1.47 -10.11
C LEU A 130 15.55 -2.26 -11.17
N ALA A 131 16.11 -1.60 -12.18
CA ALA A 131 16.96 -2.22 -13.19
C ALA A 131 18.34 -2.64 -12.66
N ALA A 132 18.81 -2.05 -11.56
CA ALA A 132 20.10 -2.35 -10.96
C ALA A 132 20.10 -3.62 -10.09
N VAL A 133 18.92 -4.17 -9.79
CA VAL A 133 18.77 -5.39 -8.99
C VAL A 133 18.32 -6.58 -9.85
N GLU A 134 18.84 -7.77 -9.54
CA GLU A 134 18.53 -8.99 -10.30
C GLU A 134 17.05 -9.40 -10.17
N GLN A 135 16.47 -9.19 -8.99
CA GLN A 135 15.10 -9.57 -8.67
C GLN A 135 14.44 -8.50 -7.81
N TRP A 136 13.23 -8.12 -8.19
CA TRP A 136 12.41 -7.22 -7.39
C TRP A 136 10.93 -7.56 -7.51
N GLU A 137 10.19 -7.21 -6.46
CA GLU A 137 8.76 -7.43 -6.32
C GLU A 137 8.08 -6.19 -5.76
N VAL A 138 6.81 -6.01 -6.13
CA VAL A 138 5.96 -4.95 -5.57
C VAL A 138 4.94 -5.60 -4.65
N LEU A 139 4.91 -5.15 -3.40
CA LEU A 139 3.92 -5.53 -2.40
C LEU A 139 3.15 -4.25 -2.03
N SER A 140 1.94 -4.11 -2.57
CA SER A 140 1.18 -2.87 -2.48
C SER A 140 -0.15 -3.05 -1.76
N ALA A 141 -0.53 -2.05 -0.97
CA ALA A 141 -1.89 -1.93 -0.42
C ALA A 141 -2.91 -1.39 -1.43
N ASN A 142 -2.46 -1.02 -2.64
CA ASN A 142 -3.32 -0.51 -3.70
C ASN A 142 -4.44 -1.49 -4.04
N TRP A 143 -5.59 -0.96 -4.47
CA TRP A 143 -6.78 -1.75 -4.80
C TRP A 143 -6.81 -2.29 -6.22
N SER A 144 -5.80 -2.00 -7.05
CA SER A 144 -5.75 -2.47 -8.43
C SER A 144 -4.34 -2.90 -8.86
N THR A 145 -4.13 -4.21 -8.97
CA THR A 145 -2.94 -4.78 -9.63
C THR A 145 -2.74 -4.20 -11.04
N GLU A 146 -3.82 -4.02 -11.81
CA GLU A 146 -3.78 -3.45 -13.17
C GLU A 146 -3.23 -2.01 -13.19
N LEU A 147 -3.62 -1.18 -12.22
CA LEU A 147 -3.10 0.19 -12.09
C LEU A 147 -1.58 0.17 -11.86
N VAL A 148 -1.13 -0.67 -10.93
CA VAL A 148 0.29 -0.80 -10.57
C VAL A 148 1.11 -1.28 -11.78
N VAL A 149 0.66 -2.36 -12.43
CA VAL A 149 1.30 -2.94 -13.62
C VAL A 149 1.36 -1.89 -14.73
N SER A 150 0.24 -1.27 -15.05
CA SER A 150 0.15 -0.29 -16.13
C SER A 150 1.06 0.92 -15.85
N ALA A 151 1.09 1.44 -14.62
CA ALA A 151 1.93 2.60 -14.28
C ALA A 151 3.43 2.29 -14.46
N LEU A 152 3.89 1.13 -13.99
CA LEU A 152 5.28 0.68 -14.15
C LEU A 152 5.65 0.50 -15.62
N GLN A 153 4.77 -0.13 -16.41
CA GLN A 153 4.98 -0.33 -17.85
C GLN A 153 5.08 1.01 -18.60
N HIS A 154 4.19 1.97 -18.32
CA HIS A 154 4.23 3.28 -18.95
C HIS A 154 5.49 4.08 -18.58
N ALA A 155 6.05 3.85 -17.40
CA ALA A 155 7.30 4.45 -16.97
C ALA A 155 8.56 3.71 -17.50
N GLY A 156 8.39 2.68 -18.33
CA GLY A 156 9.50 1.94 -18.93
C GLY A 156 10.17 0.93 -17.99
N VAL A 157 9.53 0.58 -16.87
CA VAL A 157 10.01 -0.48 -15.98
C VAL A 157 9.65 -1.83 -16.59
N GLY A 158 10.66 -2.56 -17.06
CA GLY A 158 10.48 -3.82 -17.79
C GLY A 158 9.94 -4.97 -16.92
N ALA A 159 9.05 -5.77 -17.48
CA ALA A 159 8.30 -6.84 -16.80
C ALA A 159 9.07 -8.16 -16.56
N VAL A 160 10.41 -8.15 -16.59
CA VAL A 160 11.18 -9.36 -16.93
C VAL A 160 11.26 -10.41 -15.81
N SER A 161 10.93 -10.10 -14.55
CA SER A 161 10.72 -11.15 -13.52
C SER A 161 9.94 -10.68 -12.29
N THR A 162 8.96 -9.80 -12.45
CA THR A 162 8.34 -9.12 -11.31
C THR A 162 7.09 -9.84 -10.84
N GLN A 163 7.04 -10.20 -9.56
CA GLN A 163 5.79 -10.50 -8.89
C GLN A 163 5.22 -9.19 -8.33
N ILE A 164 4.07 -8.78 -8.85
CA ILE A 164 3.30 -7.64 -8.34
C ILE A 164 2.14 -8.23 -7.55
N THR A 165 2.09 -7.93 -6.26
CA THR A 165 1.00 -8.30 -5.37
C THR A 165 0.33 -7.03 -4.89
N ALA A 166 -0.94 -6.86 -5.24
CA ALA A 166 -1.80 -5.80 -4.76
C ALA A 166 -3.16 -6.39 -4.39
N ASN A 167 -4.03 -5.58 -3.78
CA ASN A 167 -5.43 -5.97 -3.68
C ASN A 167 -6.08 -5.92 -5.08
N GLU A 168 -7.13 -6.70 -5.29
CA GLU A 168 -7.82 -6.79 -6.58
C GLU A 168 -9.27 -6.34 -6.50
N LEU A 169 -9.64 -5.43 -7.40
CA LEU A 169 -11.04 -5.17 -7.71
C LEU A 169 -11.67 -6.42 -8.32
N LYS A 170 -12.84 -6.78 -7.82
CA LYS A 170 -13.64 -7.83 -8.45
C LYS A 170 -14.37 -7.27 -9.67
N MET A 171 -13.95 -7.70 -10.85
CA MET A 171 -14.60 -7.32 -12.11
C MET A 171 -15.74 -8.28 -12.47
N ASP A 172 -16.78 -7.77 -13.12
CA ASP A 172 -17.81 -8.57 -13.79
C ASP A 172 -17.39 -8.98 -15.22
N GLU A 173 -18.31 -9.65 -15.93
CA GLU A 173 -18.09 -10.13 -17.31
C GLU A 173 -17.85 -8.99 -18.32
N ASP A 174 -18.31 -7.77 -18.02
CA ASP A 174 -18.16 -6.58 -18.85
C ASP A 174 -16.89 -5.76 -18.49
N GLY A 175 -16.09 -6.25 -17.53
CA GLY A 175 -14.87 -5.58 -17.08
C GLY A 175 -15.11 -4.37 -16.19
N VAL A 176 -16.21 -4.39 -15.43
CA VAL A 176 -16.62 -3.33 -14.50
C VAL A 176 -16.50 -3.81 -13.05
N ALA A 177 -15.95 -2.99 -12.16
CA ALA A 177 -15.78 -3.33 -10.75
C ALA A 177 -17.13 -3.44 -10.00
N THR A 178 -17.30 -4.51 -9.20
CA THR A 178 -18.54 -4.87 -8.47
C THR A 178 -18.36 -5.10 -6.98
#